data_AF-A0A497JX82-F1
#
_entry.id   AF-A0A497JX82-F1
#
_cell.length_a   1.000
_cell.length_b   1.000
_cell.length_c   1.000
_cell.angle_alpha   90.00
_cell.angle_beta   90.00
_cell.angle_gamma   90.00
#
_symmetry.space_group_name_H-M   'P 1'
#
loop_
_entity.id
_entity.type
_entity.pdbx_description
1 polymer ?
#
loop_
_entity_poly.entity_id
_entity_poly.type
_entity_poly.pdbx_seq_one_letter_code
_entity_poly.pdbx_strand_id
1 'polypeptide(L)'
;MLYLGNLPIRVGAFHPMGTNDIVLNRRLLGQTRSLKEKSNVFAILVHEYLHSLGYTDERKVRRMTHNVCQENFGKAHQVVQASLTGPWAELTDKDFEEIQQELNLEMVRDFERIEGGYII
;
A
#
# COMPACT_ATOMS: atom_id res chain seq x y z
N MET A 1 1.38 -2.89 -12.95
CA MET A 1 -0.05 -3.24 -12.88
C MET A 1 -0.50 -3.47 -11.44
N LEU A 2 -1.78 -3.23 -11.11
CA LEU A 2 -2.32 -3.47 -9.75
C LEU A 2 -3.19 -4.74 -9.71
N TYR A 3 -2.94 -5.59 -8.73
CA TYR A 3 -3.71 -6.79 -8.43
C TYR A 3 -4.25 -6.74 -7.00
N LEU A 4 -5.42 -7.36 -6.79
CA LEU A 4 -5.99 -7.62 -5.47
C LEU A 4 -5.84 -9.10 -5.14
N GLY A 5 -5.21 -9.40 -4.01
CA GLY A 5 -5.03 -10.76 -3.52
C GLY A 5 -5.63 -10.95 -2.13
N ASN A 6 -6.06 -12.18 -1.82
CA ASN A 6 -6.37 -12.57 -0.45
C ASN A 6 -5.05 -12.91 0.25
N LEU A 7 -4.43 -11.91 0.88
CA LEU A 7 -3.14 -12.07 1.56
C LEU A 7 -3.36 -12.25 3.07
N PRO A 8 -2.39 -12.86 3.79
CA PRO A 8 -2.37 -12.82 5.24
C PRO A 8 -2.52 -11.38 5.74
N ILE A 9 -3.24 -11.17 6.84
CA ILE A 9 -3.49 -9.80 7.33
C ILE A 9 -2.23 -9.08 7.80
N ARG A 10 -1.08 -9.73 7.86
CA ARG A 10 0.22 -9.08 8.10
C ARG A 10 0.85 -8.49 6.83
N VAL A 11 0.33 -8.86 5.66
CA VAL A 11 0.85 -8.45 4.34
C VAL A 11 -0.15 -7.52 3.68
N GLY A 12 0.28 -6.27 3.44
CA GLY A 12 -0.62 -5.17 3.14
C GLY A 12 -0.67 -4.98 1.66
N ALA A 13 0.51 -4.91 1.06
CA ALA A 13 0.75 -5.26 -0.31
C ALA A 13 2.12 -5.92 -0.40
N PHE A 14 2.48 -6.37 -1.60
CA PHE A 14 3.86 -6.63 -1.95
C PHE A 14 4.07 -6.40 -3.44
N HIS A 15 5.32 -6.08 -3.79
CA HIS A 15 5.82 -6.00 -5.14
C HIS A 15 6.67 -7.25 -5.48
N PRO A 16 6.26 -8.09 -6.45
CA PRO A 16 7.12 -9.16 -6.97
C PRO A 16 8.35 -8.56 -7.65
N MET A 17 9.55 -8.94 -7.20
CA MET A 17 10.79 -8.39 -7.77
C MET A 17 10.92 -8.67 -9.27
N GLY A 18 11.30 -7.65 -10.03
CA GLY A 18 11.53 -7.77 -11.47
C GLY A 18 10.27 -7.63 -12.33
N THR A 19 9.12 -7.32 -11.74
CA THR A 19 7.91 -6.92 -12.47
C THR A 19 7.62 -5.44 -12.24
N ASN A 20 6.47 -4.94 -12.70
CA ASN A 20 5.90 -3.65 -12.28
C ASN A 20 4.60 -3.87 -11.50
N ASP A 21 4.41 -5.07 -10.94
CA ASP A 21 3.16 -5.48 -10.34
C ASP A 21 3.10 -5.09 -8.87
N ILE A 22 1.96 -4.63 -8.42
CA ILE A 22 1.68 -4.41 -7.00
C ILE A 22 0.51 -5.31 -6.66
N VAL A 23 0.68 -6.18 -5.67
CA VAL A 23 -0.40 -7.03 -5.16
C VAL A 23 -0.87 -6.46 -3.83
N LEU A 24 -2.02 -5.79 -3.82
CA LEU A 24 -2.64 -5.23 -2.63
C LEU A 24 -3.55 -6.26 -1.97
N ASN A 25 -3.56 -6.28 -0.63
CA ASN A 25 -4.44 -7.15 0.12
C ASN A 25 -5.89 -6.66 0.01
N ARG A 26 -6.75 -7.47 -0.62
CA ARG A 26 -8.19 -7.18 -0.79
C ARG A 26 -8.88 -6.90 0.54
N ARG A 27 -8.44 -7.54 1.62
CA ARG A 27 -9.02 -7.38 2.97
C ARG A 27 -8.83 -5.96 3.51
N LEU A 28 -7.69 -5.32 3.21
CA LEU A 28 -7.45 -3.94 3.59
C LEU A 28 -8.44 -2.99 2.92
N LEU A 29 -8.72 -3.19 1.63
CA LEU A 29 -9.72 -2.39 0.92
C LEU A 29 -11.13 -2.59 1.48
N GLY A 30 -11.53 -3.84 1.76
CA GLY A 30 -12.85 -4.14 2.32
C GLY A 30 -13.12 -3.49 3.68
N GLN A 31 -12.05 -3.17 4.43
CA GLN A 31 -12.12 -2.49 5.72
C GLN A 31 -11.98 -0.96 5.61
N THR A 32 -11.66 -0.42 4.42
CA THR A 32 -11.33 1.00 4.27
C THR A 32 -12.58 1.88 4.23
N ARG A 33 -12.94 2.49 5.37
CA ARG A 33 -14.12 3.37 5.52
C ARG A 33 -13.76 4.78 5.96
N SER A 34 -12.71 4.92 6.75
CA SER A 34 -12.21 6.16 7.33
C SER A 34 -11.07 6.77 6.51
N LEU A 35 -10.80 8.07 6.73
CA LEU A 35 -9.64 8.75 6.14
C LEU A 35 -8.32 8.10 6.56
N LYS A 36 -8.25 7.56 7.79
CA LYS A 36 -7.08 6.90 8.32
C LYS A 36 -6.78 5.59 7.57
N GLU A 37 -7.78 4.76 7.35
CA GLU A 37 -7.60 3.52 6.58
C GLU A 37 -7.23 3.82 5.13
N LYS A 38 -7.84 4.83 4.52
CA LYS A 38 -7.46 5.31 3.17
C LYS A 38 -6.01 5.79 3.14
N SER A 39 -5.58 6.49 4.19
CA SER A 39 -4.20 6.97 4.35
C SER A 39 -3.21 5.82 4.47
N ASN A 40 -3.57 4.74 5.17
CA ASN A 40 -2.75 3.52 5.24
C ASN A 40 -2.63 2.84 3.88
N VAL A 41 -3.73 2.67 3.15
CA VAL A 41 -3.71 2.09 1.79
C VAL A 41 -2.84 2.94 0.86
N PHE A 42 -2.98 4.26 0.90
CA PHE A 42 -2.15 5.15 0.09
C PHE A 42 -0.67 5.01 0.42
N ALA A 43 -0.29 5.04 1.71
CA ALA A 43 1.10 4.93 2.12
C ALA A 43 1.75 3.60 1.68
N ILE A 44 1.01 2.48 1.76
CA ILE A 44 1.44 1.18 1.21
C ILE A 44 1.66 1.28 -0.30
N LEU A 45 0.70 1.83 -1.04
CA LEU A 45 0.80 1.92 -2.49
C LEU A 45 2.02 2.74 -2.92
N VAL A 46 2.31 3.85 -2.23
CA VAL A 46 3.53 4.64 -2.48
C VAL A 46 4.79 3.80 -2.20
N HIS A 47 4.79 3.01 -1.12
CA HIS A 47 5.91 2.14 -0.78
C HIS A 47 6.18 1.08 -1.87
N GLU A 48 5.15 0.33 -2.28
CA GLU A 48 5.30 -0.67 -3.34
C GLU A 48 5.59 -0.06 -4.72
N TYR A 49 5.04 1.14 -4.99
CA TYR A 49 5.35 1.85 -6.22
C TYR A 49 6.83 2.22 -6.29
N LEU A 50 7.44 2.68 -5.19
CA LEU A 50 8.88 2.93 -5.14
C LEU A 50 9.68 1.63 -5.38
N HIS A 51 9.22 0.49 -4.86
CA HIS A 51 9.84 -0.79 -5.21
C HIS A 51 9.75 -1.10 -6.70
N SER A 52 8.60 -0.84 -7.33
CA SER A 52 8.42 -1.02 -8.78
C SER A 52 9.32 -0.11 -9.64
N LEU A 53 9.78 1.01 -9.08
CA LEU A 53 10.77 1.90 -9.71
C LEU A 53 12.23 1.41 -9.53
N GLY A 54 12.46 0.26 -8.89
CA GLY A 54 13.77 -0.35 -8.71
C GLY A 54 14.48 0.01 -7.40
N TYR A 55 13.83 0.71 -6.47
CA TYR A 55 14.39 0.91 -5.13
C TYR A 55 14.22 -0.35 -4.29
N THR A 56 15.32 -1.03 -3.93
CA THR A 56 15.28 -2.30 -3.19
C THR A 56 15.69 -2.18 -1.72
N ASP A 57 16.36 -1.09 -1.34
CA ASP A 57 16.73 -0.82 0.06
C ASP A 57 15.50 -0.35 0.85
N GLU A 58 15.00 -1.23 1.72
CA GLU A 58 13.84 -1.00 2.58
C GLU A 58 13.94 0.30 3.41
N ARG A 59 15.12 0.60 3.96
CA ARG A 59 15.31 1.82 4.77
C ARG A 59 15.20 3.07 3.89
N LYS A 60 15.72 3.00 2.67
CA LYS A 60 15.62 4.08 1.69
C LYS A 60 14.17 4.26 1.26
N VAL A 61 13.47 3.17 0.92
CA VAL A 61 12.07 3.22 0.49
C VAL A 61 11.19 3.84 1.58
N ARG A 62 11.29 3.39 2.84
CA ARG A 62 10.53 3.98 3.96
C ARG A 62 10.73 5.49 4.10
N ARG A 63 11.98 5.96 4.02
CA ARG A 63 12.27 7.41 4.07
C ARG A 63 11.65 8.14 2.89
N MET A 64 11.74 7.58 1.69
CA MET A 64 11.15 8.17 0.49
C MET A 64 9.62 8.20 0.55
N THR A 65 8.98 7.12 0.99
CA THR A 65 7.52 7.08 1.22
C THR A 65 7.08 8.19 2.17
N HIS A 66 7.79 8.36 3.28
CA HIS A 66 7.50 9.42 4.24
C HIS A 66 7.66 10.82 3.65
N ASN A 67 8.76 11.07 2.93
CA ASN A 67 9.01 12.35 2.28
C ASN A 67 7.92 12.69 1.26
N VAL A 68 7.56 11.74 0.38
CA VAL A 68 6.48 11.92 -0.60
C VAL A 68 5.16 12.26 0.11
N CYS A 69 4.81 11.52 1.16
CA CYS A 69 3.60 11.79 1.93
C CYS A 69 3.62 13.18 2.59
N GLN A 70 4.75 13.58 3.16
CA GLN A 70 4.88 14.87 3.85
C GLN A 70 4.87 16.05 2.88
N GLU A 71 5.58 15.96 1.77
CA GLU A 71 5.70 17.02 0.77
C GLU A 71 4.37 17.31 0.07
N ASN A 72 3.56 16.28 -0.19
CA ASN A 72 2.31 16.43 -0.94
C ASN A 72 1.10 16.77 -0.05
N PHE A 73 1.07 16.31 1.21
CA PHE A 73 -0.10 16.46 2.08
C PHE A 73 0.14 17.34 3.31
N GLY A 74 1.39 17.66 3.62
CA GLY A 74 1.78 18.41 4.82
C GLY A 74 1.86 17.55 6.09
N LYS A 75 2.69 18.00 7.04
CA LYS A 75 3.07 17.24 8.26
C LYS A 75 1.89 16.78 9.14
N ALA A 76 0.78 17.52 9.14
CA ALA A 76 -0.38 17.24 9.98
C ALA A 76 -1.33 16.20 9.36
N HIS A 77 -1.14 15.80 8.10
CA HIS A 77 -2.04 14.89 7.42
C HIS A 77 -1.87 13.44 7.87
N GLN A 78 -2.97 12.68 7.94
CA GLN A 78 -2.99 11.30 8.42
C GLN A 78 -2.08 10.36 7.61
N VAL A 79 -1.87 10.65 6.32
CA VAL A 79 -0.97 9.90 5.44
C VAL A 79 0.50 9.97 5.87
N VAL A 80 0.92 11.07 6.49
CA VAL A 80 2.27 11.21 7.02
C VAL A 80 2.46 10.27 8.22
N GLN A 81 1.46 10.17 9.09
CA GLN A 81 1.47 9.22 10.19
C GLN A 81 1.45 7.77 9.68
N ALA A 82 0.59 7.48 8.70
CA ALA A 82 0.49 6.18 8.07
C ALA A 82 1.82 5.71 7.45
N SER A 83 2.58 6.62 6.84
CA SER A 83 3.91 6.31 6.26
C SER A 83 4.96 5.89 7.29
N LEU A 84 4.76 6.22 8.57
CA LEU A 84 5.67 5.86 9.67
C LEU A 84 5.24 4.58 10.37
N THR A 85 3.94 4.42 10.61
CA THR A 85 3.39 3.32 11.43
C THR A 85 3.00 2.10 10.60
N GLY A 86 2.68 2.29 9.32
CA GLY A 86 2.06 1.29 8.48
C GLY A 86 0.61 0.96 8.89
N PRO A 87 -0.04 0.01 8.20
CA PRO A 87 -1.45 -0.35 8.42
C PRO A 87 -1.65 -1.17 9.69
N TRP A 88 -0.56 -1.72 10.24
CA TRP A 88 -0.59 -2.76 11.26
C TRP A 88 -0.46 -2.25 12.69
N ALA A 89 -0.41 -0.93 12.87
CA ALA A 89 -0.25 -0.31 14.17
C ALA A 89 -1.37 -0.68 15.17
N GLU A 90 -2.51 -1.17 14.68
CA GLU A 90 -3.70 -1.49 15.49
C GLU A 90 -4.13 -2.96 15.41
N LEU A 91 -3.36 -3.82 14.73
CA LEU A 91 -3.70 -5.25 14.69
C LEU A 91 -3.44 -5.91 16.04
N THR A 92 -4.37 -6.77 16.46
CA THR A 92 -4.28 -7.57 17.69
C THR A 92 -3.93 -9.02 17.36
N ASP A 93 -3.38 -9.77 18.33
CA ASP A 93 -3.01 -11.19 18.17
C ASP A 93 -4.12 -12.07 17.56
N LYS A 94 -5.40 -11.70 17.77
CA LYS A 94 -6.57 -12.38 17.21
C LYS A 94 -6.76 -12.17 15.70
N ASP A 95 -6.27 -11.05 15.18
CA ASP A 95 -6.32 -10.78 13.74
C ASP A 95 -5.33 -11.68 12.98
N PHE A 96 -4.32 -12.24 13.66
CA PHE A 96 -3.27 -13.07 13.08
C PHE A 96 -3.62 -14.55 12.94
N GLU A 97 -4.83 -15.00 13.30
CA GLU A 97 -5.24 -16.39 13.04
C GLU A 97 -5.19 -16.66 11.52
N GLU A 98 -4.26 -17.55 11.14
CA GLU A 98 -3.91 -17.82 9.75
C GLU A 98 -5.04 -18.57 9.03
N ILE A 99 -5.68 -17.91 8.08
CA ILE A 99 -6.41 -18.63 7.04
C ILE A 99 -5.42 -18.85 5.89
N GLN A 100 -4.99 -20.12 5.69
CA GLN A 100 -4.38 -20.53 4.44
C GLN A 100 -5.42 -20.35 3.34
N GLN A 101 -5.29 -19.27 2.57
CA GLN A 101 -6.15 -19.01 1.41
C GLN A 101 -5.32 -19.11 0.15
N GLU A 102 -5.89 -19.73 -0.88
CA GLU A 102 -5.35 -19.66 -2.22
C GLU A 102 -5.18 -18.18 -2.63
N LEU A 103 -4.04 -17.86 -3.23
CA LEU A 103 -3.74 -16.54 -3.81
C LEU A 103 -4.65 -16.32 -5.03
N ASN A 104 -5.91 -15.96 -4.78
CA ASN A 104 -6.85 -15.57 -5.82
C ASN A 104 -6.60 -14.10 -6.18
N LEU A 105 -5.82 -13.91 -7.24
CA LEU A 105 -5.44 -12.61 -7.78
C LEU A 105 -6.47 -12.10 -8.78
N GLU A 106 -6.91 -10.87 -8.56
CA GLU A 106 -7.80 -10.13 -9.44
C GLU A 106 -7.08 -8.89 -9.96
N MET A 107 -7.01 -8.74 -11.28
CA MET A 107 -6.41 -7.56 -11.89
C MET A 107 -7.36 -6.36 -11.80
N VAL A 108 -6.88 -5.23 -11.27
CA VAL A 108 -7.59 -3.96 -11.32
C VAL A 108 -7.40 -3.36 -12.70
N ARG A 109 -8.48 -3.37 -13.50
CA ARG A 109 -8.45 -2.84 -14.88
C ARG A 109 -8.28 -1.33 -14.88
N ASP A 110 -7.63 -0.82 -15.93
CA ASP A 110 -7.44 0.60 -16.20
C ASP A 110 -6.77 1.41 -15.06
N PHE A 111 -6.06 0.74 -14.14
CA PHE A 111 -5.40 1.40 -13.02
C PHE A 111 -4.35 2.43 -13.44
N GLU A 112 -3.65 2.16 -14.54
CA GLU A 112 -2.62 3.04 -15.10
C GLU A 112 -3.20 4.02 -16.13
N ARG A 113 -4.53 3.97 -16.38
CA ARG A 113 -5.17 4.85 -17.35
C ARG A 113 -5.27 6.25 -16.77
N ILE A 114 -4.53 7.18 -17.37
CA ILE A 114 -4.56 8.59 -17.01
C ILE A 114 -5.75 9.25 -17.72
N GLU A 115 -6.80 9.62 -16.97
CA GLU A 115 -7.96 10.33 -17.50
C GLU A 115 -7.87 11.87 -17.38
N GLY A 116 -6.72 12.43 -16.97
CA GLY A 116 -6.50 13.88 -16.83
C GLY A 116 -5.02 14.30 -16.83
N GLY A 117 -4.71 15.60 -16.89
CA GLY A 117 -3.34 16.09 -16.78
C GLY A 117 -2.73 15.80 -15.40
N TYR A 118 -1.40 15.66 -15.33
CA TYR A 118 -0.69 15.56 -14.05
C TYR A 118 -1.06 16.76 -13.16
N ILE A 119 -1.19 16.53 -11.85
CA ILE A 119 -1.23 17.63 -10.88
C ILE A 119 0.16 18.29 -10.97
N ILE A 120 0.21 19.48 -11.56
CA ILE A 120 1.41 20.33 -11.66
C ILE A 120 1.45 21.25 -10.44
#